data_AF-A0A2M8IXD6-F1
#
_entry.id   AF-A0A2M8IXD6-F1
#
_cell.length_a   1.000
_cell.length_b   1.000
_cell.length_c   1.000
_cell.angle_alpha   90.00
_cell.angle_beta   90.00
_cell.angle_gamma   90.00
#
_symmetry.space_group_name_H-M   'P 1'
#
loop_
_entity.id
_entity.type
_entity.pdbx_description
1 polymer ?
#
loop_
_entity_poly.entity_id
_entity_poly.type
_entity_poly.pdbx_seq_one_letter_code
_entity_poly.pdbx_strand_id
1 'polypeptide(L)'
;MMTRNFVLSAAATASAALLATQVWAAEPTIKEVTVNTDYSSLKESNAQSYYPELSQDLLEAILERISLTDEVEGYVIDVNIQSVSLDGDTMLPDSAEFNQMEGVMSLQSPMTNANTESYPIKIKAHSAEAAVPEGYVGVAPSTDDFYNAMIAGFADVVAEELPERMRESGSK
;
A
#
# COMPACT_ATOMS: atom_id res chain seq x y z
N MET A 1 47.28 -77.17 -15.75
CA MET A 1 47.63 -76.68 -14.39
C MET A 1 48.00 -75.21 -14.51
N MET A 2 47.52 -74.40 -13.57
CA MET A 2 47.75 -72.94 -13.38
C MET A 2 46.75 -71.96 -14.01
N THR A 3 45.71 -71.73 -13.19
CA THR A 3 44.83 -70.57 -13.00
C THR A 3 45.53 -69.20 -13.13
N ARG A 4 44.80 -68.17 -13.60
CA ARG A 4 44.76 -66.82 -13.00
C ARG A 4 43.64 -65.93 -13.59
N ASN A 5 42.80 -65.46 -12.68
CA ASN A 5 41.72 -64.46 -12.82
C ASN A 5 42.23 -63.05 -13.15
N PHE A 6 41.24 -62.13 -13.31
CA PHE A 6 41.20 -60.68 -13.04
C PHE A 6 41.09 -59.80 -14.31
N VAL A 7 40.22 -58.80 -14.49
CA VAL A 7 38.98 -58.25 -13.86
C VAL A 7 38.27 -57.46 -14.97
N LEU A 8 36.95 -57.60 -15.10
CA LEU A 8 36.10 -56.67 -15.88
C LEU A 8 35.88 -55.40 -15.05
N SER A 9 36.50 -54.29 -15.42
CA SER A 9 36.20 -52.98 -14.84
C SER A 9 35.02 -52.35 -15.59
N ALA A 10 33.80 -52.56 -15.09
CA ALA A 10 32.64 -51.77 -15.49
C ALA A 10 32.65 -50.45 -14.69
N ALA A 11 32.94 -49.33 -15.36
CA ALA A 11 32.80 -48.01 -14.78
C ALA A 11 31.31 -47.61 -14.79
N ALA A 12 30.64 -47.79 -13.65
CA ALA A 12 29.31 -47.24 -13.43
C ALA A 12 29.44 -45.75 -13.07
N THR A 13 29.25 -44.86 -14.05
CA THR A 13 29.15 -43.43 -13.80
C THR A 13 27.80 -43.14 -13.12
N ALA A 14 27.80 -43.02 -11.80
CA ALA A 14 26.63 -42.59 -11.05
C ALA A 14 26.41 -41.10 -11.32
N SER A 15 25.46 -40.77 -12.20
CA SER A 15 24.95 -39.40 -12.34
C SER A 15 24.19 -39.02 -11.07
N ALA A 16 24.85 -38.34 -10.15
CA ALA A 16 24.19 -37.71 -9.02
C ALA A 16 23.28 -36.60 -9.57
N ALA A 17 21.97 -36.88 -9.63
CA ALA A 17 20.96 -35.86 -9.89
C ALA A 17 20.99 -34.89 -8.70
N LEU A 18 21.59 -33.71 -8.90
CA LEU A 18 21.44 -32.57 -8.03
C LEU A 18 19.96 -32.18 -8.04
N LEU A 19 19.19 -32.67 -7.07
CA LEU A 19 17.91 -32.09 -6.71
C LEU A 19 18.20 -30.69 -6.19
N ALA A 20 18.19 -29.70 -7.09
CA ALA A 20 18.13 -28.31 -6.69
C ALA A 20 16.80 -28.11 -5.95
N THR A 21 16.84 -28.16 -4.62
CA THR A 21 15.72 -27.72 -3.80
C THR A 21 15.54 -26.24 -4.10
N GLN A 22 14.53 -25.92 -4.91
CA GLN A 22 14.08 -24.54 -5.04
C GLN A 22 13.65 -24.11 -3.64
N VAL A 23 14.47 -23.28 -3.00
CA VAL A 23 14.07 -22.57 -1.80
C VAL A 23 13.00 -21.59 -2.27
N TRP A 24 11.75 -21.89 -1.97
CA TRP A 24 10.66 -20.93 -2.13
C TRP A 24 10.93 -19.83 -1.12
N ALA A 25 11.34 -18.65 -1.60
CA ALA A 25 11.38 -17.46 -0.76
C ALA A 25 9.95 -17.24 -0.24
N ALA A 26 9.78 -17.06 1.07
CA ALA A 26 8.49 -16.77 1.66
C ALA A 26 7.86 -15.55 0.97
N GLU A 27 6.56 -15.61 0.66
CA GLU A 27 5.84 -14.47 0.10
C GLU A 27 5.91 -13.31 1.12
N PRO A 28 6.27 -12.10 0.71
CA PRO A 28 6.39 -10.98 1.63
C PRO A 28 5.02 -10.61 2.20
N THR A 29 4.94 -10.53 3.52
CA THR A 29 3.72 -10.27 4.27
C THR A 29 3.80 -8.89 4.95
N ILE A 30 2.65 -8.28 5.22
CA ILE A 30 2.54 -6.98 5.90
C ILE A 30 2.09 -7.23 7.32
N LYS A 31 2.87 -6.76 8.30
CA LYS A 31 2.59 -6.97 9.73
C LYS A 31 1.83 -5.81 10.34
N GLU A 32 2.15 -4.60 9.92
CA GLU A 32 1.65 -3.39 10.57
C GLU A 32 1.47 -2.27 9.54
N VAL A 33 0.41 -1.50 9.72
CA VAL A 33 0.14 -0.27 8.98
C VAL A 33 -0.09 0.82 10.01
N THR A 34 0.61 1.94 9.86
CA THR A 34 0.35 3.17 10.62
C THR A 34 0.02 4.31 9.67
N VAL A 35 -0.89 5.19 10.08
CA VAL A 35 -1.21 6.41 9.36
C VAL A 35 -1.02 7.58 10.31
N ASN A 36 -0.24 8.57 9.86
CA ASN A 36 0.06 9.77 10.61
C ASN A 36 -0.25 10.99 9.74
N THR A 37 -0.95 11.97 10.30
CA THR A 37 -1.05 13.30 9.71
C THR A 37 -0.01 14.20 10.34
N ASP A 38 1.10 14.46 9.64
CA ASP A 38 2.13 15.37 10.14
C ASP A 38 1.80 16.83 9.77
N TYR A 39 0.87 17.41 10.54
CA TYR A 39 0.52 18.82 10.46
C TYR A 39 1.65 19.76 10.92
N SER A 40 2.73 19.25 11.53
CA SER A 40 3.82 20.10 12.03
C SER A 40 4.66 20.72 10.90
N SER A 41 4.66 20.07 9.73
CA SER A 41 5.24 20.58 8.48
C SER A 41 4.31 21.57 7.75
N LEU A 42 3.03 21.61 8.14
CA LEU A 42 1.94 22.36 7.51
C LEU A 42 1.49 23.54 8.38
N LYS A 43 2.41 24.46 8.73
CA LYS A 43 2.11 25.60 9.62
C LYS A 43 0.92 26.49 9.18
N GLU A 44 0.50 26.37 7.93
CA GLU A 44 -0.57 27.15 7.29
C GLU A 44 -1.76 26.27 6.84
N SER A 45 -1.98 25.11 7.46
CA SER A 45 -3.18 24.30 7.21
C SER A 45 -4.11 24.28 8.42
N ASN A 46 -5.40 24.43 8.16
CA ASN A 46 -6.48 24.29 9.16
C ASN A 46 -7.24 22.95 9.02
N ALA A 47 -6.78 22.02 8.17
CA ALA A 47 -7.47 20.76 7.92
C ALA A 47 -7.67 19.92 9.19
N GLN A 48 -6.71 19.92 10.13
CA GLN A 48 -6.85 19.22 11.42
C GLN A 48 -8.06 19.71 12.25
N SER A 49 -8.43 20.99 12.11
CA SER A 49 -9.58 21.55 12.84
C SER A 49 -10.91 21.08 12.26
N TYR A 50 -10.97 20.78 10.97
CA TYR A 50 -12.17 20.26 10.31
C TYR A 50 -12.23 18.72 10.33
N TYR A 51 -11.08 18.05 10.22
CA TYR A 51 -10.96 16.60 10.07
C TYR A 51 -9.99 16.00 11.10
N PRO A 52 -10.34 16.01 12.40
CA PRO A 52 -9.46 15.53 13.47
C PRO A 52 -9.18 14.02 13.40
N GLU A 53 -10.13 13.24 12.87
CA GLU A 53 -10.06 11.78 12.79
C GLU A 53 -9.47 11.26 11.47
N LEU A 54 -8.98 12.15 10.59
CA LEU A 54 -8.50 11.79 9.25
C LEU A 54 -7.49 10.64 9.22
N SER A 55 -6.54 10.63 10.17
CA SER A 55 -5.55 9.54 10.26
C SER A 55 -6.20 8.19 10.55
N GLN A 56 -7.19 8.17 11.44
CA GLN A 56 -7.89 6.95 11.84
C GLN A 56 -8.77 6.44 10.70
N ASP A 57 -9.53 7.33 10.05
CA ASP A 57 -10.40 6.97 8.94
C ASP A 57 -9.61 6.41 7.74
N LEU A 58 -8.45 7.01 7.44
CA LEU A 58 -7.53 6.48 6.42
C LEU A 58 -6.93 5.13 6.82
N LEU A 59 -6.55 4.95 8.08
CA LEU A 59 -6.04 3.66 8.56
C LEU A 59 -7.07 2.55 8.36
N GLU A 60 -8.31 2.80 8.76
CA GLU A 60 -9.41 1.84 8.60
C GLU A 60 -9.63 1.51 7.12
N ALA A 61 -9.73 2.51 6.26
CA ALA A 61 -9.92 2.32 4.82
C ALA A 61 -8.74 1.56 4.14
N ILE A 62 -7.51 1.77 4.60
CA ILE A 62 -6.33 1.04 4.11
C ILE A 62 -6.37 -0.42 4.58
N LEU A 63 -6.74 -0.68 5.84
CA LEU A 63 -6.84 -2.03 6.39
C LEU A 63 -7.97 -2.86 5.73
N GLU A 64 -8.99 -2.22 5.15
CA GLU A 64 -9.98 -2.90 4.31
C GLU A 64 -9.39 -3.47 3.01
N ARG A 65 -8.25 -2.94 2.56
CA ARG A 65 -7.60 -3.31 1.28
C ARG A 65 -6.34 -4.15 1.46
N ILE A 66 -5.77 -4.15 2.66
CA ILE A 66 -4.51 -4.81 2.97
C ILE A 66 -4.73 -5.89 4.02
N SER A 67 -4.28 -7.10 3.73
CA SER A 67 -4.27 -8.19 4.72
C SER A 67 -3.03 -8.11 5.60
N LEU A 68 -3.25 -8.11 6.92
CA LEU A 68 -2.17 -8.20 7.90
C LEU A 68 -1.83 -9.66 8.24
N THR A 69 -0.57 -9.89 8.60
CA THR A 69 -0.08 -11.14 9.17
C THR A 69 0.29 -10.97 10.65
N ASP A 70 0.18 -12.04 11.42
CA ASP A 70 0.70 -12.12 12.79
C ASP A 70 2.19 -12.51 12.83
N GLU A 71 2.82 -12.74 11.66
CA GLU A 71 4.24 -13.09 11.58
C GLU A 71 5.14 -11.94 12.07
N VAL A 72 6.17 -12.31 12.82
CA VAL A 72 7.10 -11.34 13.40
C VAL A 72 7.95 -10.65 12.34
N GLU A 73 8.26 -11.35 11.24
CA GLU A 73 9.12 -10.92 10.13
C GLU A 73 8.32 -10.37 8.93
N GLY A 74 7.25 -9.59 9.19
CA GLY A 74 6.52 -8.88 8.15
C GLY A 74 6.99 -7.44 7.96
N TYR A 75 6.65 -6.87 6.80
CA TYR A 75 6.90 -5.46 6.47
C TYR A 75 6.00 -4.53 7.30
N VAL A 76 6.50 -3.33 7.56
CA VAL A 76 5.76 -2.25 8.21
C VAL A 76 5.51 -1.15 7.18
N ILE A 77 4.26 -0.69 7.11
CA ILE A 77 3.85 0.43 6.25
C ILE A 77 3.58 1.64 7.14
N ASP A 78 4.24 2.75 6.85
CA ASP A 78 3.98 4.05 7.48
C ASP A 78 3.51 5.05 6.44
N VAL A 79 2.25 5.44 6.53
CA VAL A 79 1.66 6.47 5.67
C VAL A 79 1.70 7.80 6.41
N ASN A 80 2.34 8.79 5.81
CA ASN A 80 2.41 10.15 6.35
C ASN A 80 1.66 11.10 5.43
N ILE A 81 0.54 11.65 5.90
CA ILE A 81 -0.23 12.67 5.18
C ILE A 81 0.47 14.01 5.35
N GLN A 82 0.73 14.65 4.22
CA GLN A 82 1.52 15.87 4.09
C GLN A 82 0.71 17.06 3.61
N SER A 83 -0.47 16.86 3.03
CA SER A 83 -1.33 17.97 2.63
C SER A 83 -2.78 17.53 2.47
N VAL A 84 -3.69 18.38 2.91
CA VAL A 84 -5.12 18.37 2.54
C VAL A 84 -5.42 19.77 2.03
N SER A 85 -5.91 19.88 0.81
CA SER A 85 -6.10 21.17 0.15
C SER A 85 -7.29 21.22 -0.79
N LEU A 86 -7.77 22.43 -1.04
CA LEU A 86 -8.76 22.76 -2.05
C LEU A 86 -8.07 23.52 -3.19
N ASP A 87 -7.89 22.86 -4.33
CA ASP A 87 -7.21 23.44 -5.50
C ASP A 87 -5.84 24.08 -5.20
N GLY A 88 -5.10 23.46 -4.29
CA GLY A 88 -3.76 23.83 -3.85
C GLY A 88 -3.74 24.74 -2.62
N ASP A 89 -4.90 25.22 -2.16
CA ASP A 89 -5.00 26.00 -0.93
C ASP A 89 -5.15 25.08 0.29
N THR A 90 -4.20 25.18 1.23
CA THR A 90 -4.20 24.41 2.48
C THR A 90 -5.05 25.05 3.58
N MET A 91 -5.50 26.28 3.38
CA MET A 91 -6.48 26.96 4.23
C MET A 91 -7.88 26.68 3.70
N LEU A 92 -8.49 25.63 4.23
CA LEU A 92 -9.84 25.24 3.85
C LEU A 92 -10.84 26.33 4.25
N PRO A 93 -11.87 26.56 3.42
CA PRO A 93 -12.95 27.48 3.74
C PRO A 93 -13.80 26.97 4.91
N ASP A 94 -14.71 27.82 5.42
CA ASP A 94 -15.67 27.43 6.48
C ASP A 94 -16.59 26.26 6.06
N SER A 95 -16.76 26.01 4.75
CA SER A 95 -17.45 24.84 4.21
C SER A 95 -16.67 23.54 4.39
N ALA A 96 -15.42 23.62 4.87
CA ALA A 96 -14.46 22.53 5.05
C ALA A 96 -14.07 21.77 3.76
N GLU A 97 -14.55 22.19 2.60
CA GLU A 97 -14.34 21.48 1.34
C GLU A 97 -12.85 21.36 0.99
N PHE A 98 -12.45 20.17 0.52
CA PHE A 98 -11.14 19.91 -0.07
C PHE A 98 -11.31 18.94 -1.24
N ASN A 99 -10.36 18.95 -2.17
CA ASN A 99 -10.37 18.04 -3.32
C ASN A 99 -9.00 17.43 -3.60
N GLN A 100 -7.99 17.69 -2.77
CA GLN A 100 -6.64 17.16 -2.93
C GLN A 100 -6.10 16.64 -1.60
N MET A 101 -5.42 15.50 -1.69
CA MET A 101 -4.68 14.92 -0.57
C MET A 101 -3.34 14.42 -1.06
N GLU A 102 -2.28 14.75 -0.33
CA GLU A 102 -0.92 14.31 -0.59
C GLU A 102 -0.31 13.67 0.65
N GLY A 103 0.48 12.62 0.42
CA GLY A 103 1.24 11.95 1.47
C GLY A 103 2.39 11.13 0.92
N VAL A 104 3.08 10.43 1.80
CA VAL A 104 4.14 9.47 1.46
C VAL A 104 3.91 8.18 2.23
N MET A 105 3.83 7.08 1.50
CA MET A 105 3.88 5.73 2.05
C MET A 105 5.35 5.31 2.14
N SER A 106 5.78 4.88 3.33
CA SER A 106 7.08 4.27 3.55
C SER A 106 6.90 2.79 3.85
N LEU A 107 7.69 1.95 3.19
CA LEU A 107 7.67 0.51 3.35
C LEU A 107 9.01 0.07 3.98
N GLN A 108 8.94 -0.40 5.22
CA GLN A 108 10.09 -0.86 5.98
C GLN A 108 10.17 -2.38 5.95
N SER A 109 11.33 -2.89 5.54
CA SER A 109 11.60 -4.32 5.53
C SER A 109 11.97 -4.82 6.93
N PRO A 110 11.54 -6.04 7.31
CA PRO A 110 11.98 -6.69 8.54
C PRO A 110 13.50 -6.99 8.55
N MET A 111 14.15 -6.95 7.39
CA MET A 111 15.59 -7.17 7.27
C MET A 111 16.39 -5.94 7.71
N THR A 112 17.26 -6.10 8.70
CA THR A 112 18.04 -5.01 9.33
C THR A 112 18.94 -4.20 8.39
N ASN A 113 19.25 -4.70 7.20
CA ASN A 113 20.12 -4.04 6.21
C ASN A 113 19.39 -3.61 4.94
N ALA A 114 18.06 -3.75 4.89
CA ALA A 114 17.28 -3.28 3.75
C ALA A 114 16.96 -1.79 3.90
N ASN A 115 16.95 -1.08 2.77
CA ASN A 115 16.54 0.31 2.74
C ASN A 115 15.02 0.42 2.88
N THR A 116 14.54 1.48 3.53
CA THR A 116 13.14 1.89 3.46
C THR A 116 12.83 2.36 2.04
N GLU A 117 11.76 1.83 1.47
CA GLU A 117 11.23 2.28 0.18
C GLU A 117 10.16 3.35 0.45
N SER A 118 10.09 4.40 -0.38
CA SER A 118 9.14 5.50 -0.19
C SER A 118 8.41 5.82 -1.49
N TYR A 119 7.09 5.95 -1.38
CA TYR A 119 6.15 6.10 -2.49
C TYR A 119 5.29 7.34 -2.27
N PRO A 120 5.34 8.35 -3.15
CA PRO A 120 4.48 9.52 -3.04
C PRO A 120 3.04 9.15 -3.41
N ILE A 121 2.09 9.50 -2.54
CA ILE A 121 0.65 9.31 -2.78
C ILE A 121 0.04 10.67 -3.03
N LYS A 122 -0.60 10.85 -4.19
CA LYS A 122 -1.28 12.10 -4.55
C LYS A 122 -2.59 11.80 -5.24
N ILE A 123 -3.67 12.32 -4.67
CA ILE A 123 -5.01 12.18 -5.25
C ILE A 123 -5.66 13.54 -5.41
N LYS A 124 -6.49 13.65 -6.45
CA LYS A 124 -7.35 14.79 -6.70
C LYS A 124 -8.74 14.32 -7.10
N ALA A 125 -9.76 14.75 -6.36
CA ALA A 125 -11.15 14.57 -6.75
C ALA A 125 -11.59 15.62 -7.78
N HIS A 126 -12.44 15.19 -8.69
CA HIS A 126 -13.10 16.04 -9.67
C HIS A 126 -14.59 15.73 -9.65
N SER A 127 -15.46 16.75 -9.56
CA SER A 127 -16.87 16.57 -9.87
C SER A 127 -17.04 16.48 -11.39
N ALA A 128 -17.77 15.47 -11.85
CA ALA A 128 -18.29 15.48 -13.21
C ALA A 128 -19.53 16.38 -13.23
N GLU A 129 -19.47 17.53 -13.91
CA GLU A 129 -20.66 18.29 -14.25
C GLU A 129 -21.45 17.52 -15.32
N ALA A 130 -22.57 16.92 -14.93
CA ALA A 130 -23.47 16.24 -15.85
C ALA A 130 -24.72 17.09 -16.12
N ALA A 131 -25.12 17.18 -17.39
CA ALA A 131 -26.38 17.81 -17.76
C ALA A 131 -27.55 17.02 -17.15
N VAL A 132 -28.35 17.68 -16.31
CA VAL A 132 -29.55 17.08 -15.70
C VAL A 132 -30.69 17.08 -16.74
N PRO A 133 -31.23 15.91 -17.13
CA PRO A 133 -32.31 15.86 -18.11
C PRO A 133 -33.60 16.53 -17.62
N GLU A 134 -34.47 16.92 -18.55
CA GLU A 134 -35.79 17.46 -18.21
C GLU A 134 -36.60 16.44 -17.38
N GLY A 135 -37.24 16.91 -16.31
CA GLY A 135 -37.98 16.05 -15.37
C GLY A 135 -37.14 15.43 -14.25
N TYR A 136 -35.81 15.65 -14.22
CA TYR A 136 -34.92 15.21 -13.16
C TYR A 136 -34.44 16.39 -12.30
N VAL A 137 -34.10 16.12 -11.04
CA VAL A 137 -33.42 17.06 -10.15
C VAL A 137 -31.97 16.61 -10.01
N GLY A 138 -31.04 17.52 -10.24
CA GLY A 138 -29.63 17.27 -9.98
C GLY A 138 -29.38 17.22 -8.49
N VAL A 139 -28.70 16.18 -8.03
CA VAL A 139 -28.21 16.06 -6.67
C VAL A 139 -26.70 16.14 -6.75
N ALA A 140 -26.12 17.23 -6.26
CA ALA A 140 -24.67 17.36 -6.17
C ALA A 140 -24.15 16.54 -4.98
N PRO A 141 -22.94 15.96 -5.07
CA PRO A 141 -22.30 15.33 -3.92
C PRO A 141 -22.11 16.33 -2.78
N SER A 142 -22.33 15.87 -1.56
CA SER A 142 -22.04 16.62 -0.34
C SER A 142 -20.55 16.61 0.00
N THR A 143 -20.13 17.45 0.96
CA THR A 143 -18.77 17.40 1.52
C THR A 143 -18.44 16.02 2.08
N ASP A 144 -19.40 15.32 2.69
CA ASP A 144 -19.21 13.97 3.23
C ASP A 144 -19.03 12.94 2.11
N ASP A 145 -19.76 13.08 0.99
CA ASP A 145 -19.58 12.21 -0.17
C ASP A 145 -18.17 12.38 -0.76
N PHE A 146 -17.69 13.62 -0.85
CA PHE A 146 -16.32 13.91 -1.26
C PHE A 146 -15.29 13.38 -0.27
N TYR A 147 -15.50 13.57 1.04
CA TYR A 147 -14.62 13.05 2.09
C TYR A 147 -14.46 11.54 1.94
N ASN A 148 -15.57 10.80 1.93
CA ASN A 148 -15.56 9.34 1.82
C ASN A 148 -14.89 8.87 0.52
N ALA A 149 -15.15 9.55 -0.61
CA ALA A 149 -14.50 9.24 -1.87
C ALA A 149 -12.99 9.50 -1.84
N MET A 150 -12.54 10.57 -1.18
CA MET A 150 -11.13 10.88 -1.01
C MET A 150 -10.43 9.87 -0.10
N ILE A 151 -11.05 9.46 1.01
CA ILE A 151 -10.53 8.42 1.90
C ILE A 151 -10.37 7.10 1.15
N ALA A 152 -11.44 6.65 0.48
CA ALA A 152 -11.43 5.40 -0.29
C ALA A 152 -10.38 5.44 -1.40
N GLY A 153 -10.34 6.52 -2.18
CA GLY A 153 -9.38 6.68 -3.27
C GLY A 153 -7.93 6.77 -2.79
N PHE A 154 -7.67 7.40 -1.65
CA PHE A 154 -6.32 7.42 -1.07
C PHE A 154 -5.89 6.01 -0.67
N ALA A 155 -6.77 5.28 0.00
CA ALA A 155 -6.52 3.90 0.41
C ALA A 155 -6.33 2.96 -0.78
N ASP A 156 -7.09 3.15 -1.86
CA ASP A 156 -6.90 2.42 -3.13
C ASP A 156 -5.48 2.63 -3.67
N VAL A 157 -5.02 3.89 -3.76
CA VAL A 157 -3.68 4.20 -4.28
C VAL A 157 -2.58 3.63 -3.37
N VAL A 158 -2.75 3.67 -2.03
CA VAL A 158 -1.81 3.03 -1.10
C VAL A 158 -1.69 1.53 -1.37
N ALA A 159 -2.81 0.83 -1.50
CA ALA A 159 -2.81 -0.59 -1.83
C ALA A 159 -2.24 -0.85 -3.24
N GLU A 160 -2.40 0.11 -4.15
CA GLU A 160 -1.88 -0.01 -5.51
C GLU A 160 -0.37 0.13 -5.62
N GLU A 161 0.22 1.04 -4.83
CA GLU A 161 1.66 1.31 -4.79
C GLU A 161 2.46 0.21 -4.09
N LEU A 162 1.79 -0.74 -3.41
CA LEU A 162 2.48 -1.90 -2.84
C LEU A 162 3.18 -2.71 -3.94
N PRO A 163 4.40 -3.22 -3.67
CA PRO A 163 5.07 -4.14 -4.58
C PRO A 163 4.15 -5.31 -4.96
N GLU A 164 4.13 -5.70 -6.24
CA GLU A 164 3.24 -6.75 -6.79
C GLU A 164 3.26 -8.03 -5.94
N ARG A 165 4.45 -8.44 -5.50
CA ARG A 165 4.69 -9.59 -4.60
C ARG A 165 3.92 -9.55 -3.27
N MET A 166 3.55 -8.37 -2.78
CA MET A 166 2.75 -8.18 -1.56
C MET A 166 1.26 -8.08 -1.86
N ARG A 167 0.89 -7.55 -3.04
CA ARG A 167 -0.50 -7.45 -3.48
C ARG A 167 -1.13 -8.81 -3.74
N GLU A 168 -0.36 -9.74 -4.33
CA GLU A 168 -0.83 -11.09 -4.65
C GLU A 168 -0.94 -12.01 -3.41
N SER A 169 -0.13 -11.75 -2.38
CA SER A 169 -0.08 -12.50 -1.12
C SER A 169 -1.41 -12.44 -0.34
N GLY A 170 -2.13 -11.30 -0.43
CA GLY A 170 -3.42 -11.09 0.23
C GLY A 170 -4.66 -11.62 -0.52
N SER A 171 -4.51 -12.18 -1.73
CA SER A 171 -5.65 -12.59 -2.59
C SER A 171 -6.08 -14.06 -2.44
N LYS A 172 -5.64 -14.78 -1.41
CA LYS A 172 -5.93 -16.23 -1.22
C LYS A 172 -6.94 -16.51 -0.12
#